data_AF-A0A058ZKJ8-F1
#
_entry.id   AF-A0A058ZKJ8-F1
#
_cell.length_a   1.000
_cell.length_b   1.000
_cell.length_c   1.000
_cell.angle_alpha   90.00
_cell.angle_beta   90.00
_cell.angle_gamma   90.00
#
_symmetry.space_group_name_H-M   'P 1'
#
loop_
_entity.id
_entity.type
_entity.pdbx_description
1 polymer ?
#
loop_
_entity_poly.entity_id
_entity_poly.type
_entity_poly.pdbx_seq_one_letter_code
_entity_poly.pdbx_strand_id
1 'polypeptide(L)'
;MTNQTRRGFLLSGGAVLGASALPFLKALPAQAASGDVIVAVMGQTINSLDLHRSGTNRPSYQVAVNVYDRLVSFGTKETPDGGLSYDYSVIEPEVAESWEITDTEMIFKLKPEGKFQDGSPITAADVKWSFDRAVSLGGFPAVQMKAGSLESPDQFVAVDDLTFKIKMLRPSKLTLPDLAVPVPMIINSKVALANATDDDPWATEYLHTTPAGSGAFKVAQWKPGEQLVYERNEGYTSGPVPAIKRVVLREVPSPATRRALLERGDVNLSFNMPNKDAKELSDMDGVTIQTTPIENAIYCLNPNLSFEPFKDKRVRQAIAWSVPYQEVFETAAYGRGKPMWGGESTTPSDIAWPQPFPYSTDLDKAKALLEEAGYGAGFEVPLSISLGQADWMEPVALLVQENLAKIGITAVIDKVPGANWRTASLVEKRLPLHLETFGGWLNYPCYYFFWAYLEGHLFNSSNYRNEEIETLTAETLHMPVDDPEYAPKIKRMIEIAWDEVPRIALWQPALNVGMHDVKDFEYWFHRQLDIRNLKGV
;
A
#
# COMPACT_ATOMS: atom_id res chain seq x y z
N MET A 1 44.86 -26.66 -54.39
CA MET A 1 43.82 -27.62 -53.93
C MET A 1 44.34 -28.34 -52.70
N THR A 2 43.42 -28.81 -51.86
CA THR A 2 43.57 -29.76 -50.73
C THR A 2 44.22 -29.27 -49.42
N ASN A 3 43.33 -29.05 -48.45
CA ASN A 3 43.34 -29.41 -47.02
C ASN A 3 44.66 -29.85 -46.37
N GLN A 4 45.00 -29.21 -45.24
CA GLN A 4 45.59 -29.92 -44.09
C GLN A 4 45.02 -29.43 -42.76
N THR A 5 44.84 -30.42 -41.89
CA THR A 5 44.17 -30.45 -40.59
C THR A 5 45.11 -30.27 -39.40
N ARG A 6 44.56 -29.63 -38.35
CA ARG A 6 44.80 -29.75 -36.89
C ARG A 6 45.96 -30.67 -36.40
N ARG A 7 46.99 -30.06 -35.78
CA ARG A 7 47.44 -30.23 -34.36
C ARG A 7 48.95 -29.96 -34.21
N GLY A 8 49.29 -29.13 -33.22
CA GLY A 8 50.61 -29.03 -32.58
C GLY A 8 51.39 -27.78 -32.98
N PHE A 9 51.41 -26.75 -32.11
CA PHE A 9 52.50 -26.50 -31.14
C PHE A 9 53.33 -25.33 -31.73
N LEU A 10 53.45 -24.11 -31.21
CA LEU A 10 53.67 -23.59 -29.86
C LEU A 10 53.59 -22.06 -29.86
N LEU A 11 53.39 -21.52 -28.65
CA LEU A 11 54.10 -20.35 -28.08
C LEU A 11 54.32 -19.13 -28.98
N SER A 12 53.61 -18.05 -28.69
CA SER A 12 54.17 -16.90 -27.97
C SER A 12 53.23 -15.71 -28.05
N GLY A 13 52.93 -15.09 -26.91
CA GLY A 13 52.45 -13.71 -26.82
C GLY A 13 50.93 -13.57 -26.74
N GLY A 14 50.43 -13.10 -25.59
CA GLY A 14 49.02 -12.75 -25.45
C GLY A 14 48.59 -12.42 -24.03
N ALA A 15 49.08 -11.29 -23.53
CA ALA A 15 48.48 -10.38 -22.55
C ALA A 15 47.31 -10.87 -21.65
N VAL A 16 47.54 -10.75 -20.34
CA VAL A 16 46.60 -10.25 -19.32
C VAL A 16 45.15 -10.75 -19.47
N LEU A 17 44.86 -11.88 -18.82
CA LEU A 17 43.51 -12.19 -18.36
C LEU A 17 43.13 -11.15 -17.30
N GLY A 18 42.52 -10.06 -17.75
CA GLY A 18 41.82 -9.12 -16.89
C GLY A 18 40.72 -9.86 -16.16
N ALA A 19 40.81 -9.88 -14.83
CA ALA A 19 39.75 -10.33 -13.94
C ALA A 19 38.51 -9.45 -14.15
N SER A 20 37.65 -9.82 -15.10
CA SER A 20 36.26 -9.40 -15.14
C SER A 20 35.48 -10.20 -14.09
N ALA A 21 35.80 -9.94 -12.81
CA ALA A 21 34.89 -10.22 -11.73
C ALA A 21 33.64 -9.35 -11.94
N LEU A 22 32.49 -10.01 -12.11
CA LEU A 22 31.16 -9.40 -12.11
C LEU A 22 31.07 -8.37 -10.96
N PRO A 23 30.66 -7.11 -11.22
CA PRO A 23 30.62 -6.05 -10.21
C PRO A 23 29.54 -6.27 -9.12
N PHE A 24 28.81 -7.39 -9.16
CA PHE A 24 27.73 -7.74 -8.23
C PHE A 24 28.19 -8.15 -6.82
N LEU A 25 29.50 -8.28 -6.55
CA LEU A 25 30.01 -8.91 -5.33
C LEU A 25 30.81 -8.01 -4.38
N LYS A 26 30.82 -6.69 -4.55
CA LYS A 26 31.23 -5.81 -3.43
C LYS A 26 30.04 -5.57 -2.49
N ALA A 27 29.50 -6.65 -1.95
CA ALA A 27 28.66 -6.59 -0.76
C ALA A 27 29.56 -6.16 0.40
N LEU A 28 29.27 -5.01 1.02
CA LEU A 28 29.61 -4.87 2.42
C LEU A 28 28.61 -5.77 3.17
N PRO A 29 29.04 -6.84 3.85
CA PRO A 29 28.15 -7.58 4.74
C PRO A 29 27.62 -6.62 5.80
N ALA A 30 26.38 -6.81 6.28
CA ALA A 30 25.82 -5.97 7.35
C ALA A 30 26.73 -6.01 8.60
N GLN A 31 27.34 -7.15 8.88
CA GLN A 31 28.34 -7.33 9.94
C GLN A 31 29.60 -6.43 9.79
N ALA A 32 29.89 -5.91 8.59
CA ALA A 32 31.02 -5.01 8.32
C ALA A 32 30.61 -3.54 8.22
N ALA A 33 29.32 -3.24 8.30
CA ALA A 33 28.80 -1.88 8.33
C ALA A 33 28.75 -1.40 9.80
N SER A 34 29.26 -0.19 10.08
CA SER A 34 28.98 0.46 11.37
C SER A 34 27.47 0.57 11.58
N GLY A 35 26.96 0.56 12.82
CA GLY A 35 25.52 0.72 13.13
C GLY A 35 24.82 1.94 12.52
N ASP A 36 25.59 2.87 11.93
CA ASP A 36 25.12 4.01 11.15
C ASP A 36 24.68 3.68 9.71
N VAL A 37 24.88 2.45 9.21
CA VAL A 37 24.54 2.03 7.84
C VAL A 37 23.67 0.78 7.84
N ILE A 38 22.51 0.87 7.21
CA ILE A 38 21.56 -0.25 7.08
C ILE A 38 21.53 -0.73 5.63
N VAL A 39 21.54 -2.05 5.44
CA VAL A 39 21.25 -2.68 4.15
C VAL A 39 19.87 -3.33 4.21
N ALA A 40 18.95 -2.82 3.40
CA ALA A 40 17.59 -3.35 3.28
C ALA A 40 17.40 -4.02 1.91
N VAL A 41 16.53 -5.04 1.83
CA VAL A 41 16.13 -5.69 0.58
C VAL A 41 14.61 -5.66 0.41
N MET A 42 14.17 -5.44 -0.83
CA MET A 42 12.77 -5.51 -1.23
C MET A 42 12.61 -6.26 -2.55
N GLY A 43 11.44 -6.85 -2.79
CA GLY A 43 11.16 -7.64 -4.01
C GLY A 43 10.61 -6.86 -5.20
N GLN A 44 10.31 -5.57 -5.02
CA GLN A 44 9.73 -4.71 -6.07
C GLN A 44 10.76 -3.66 -6.51
N THR A 45 10.46 -2.94 -7.59
CA THR A 45 11.33 -1.88 -8.13
C THR A 45 10.71 -0.50 -7.93
N ILE A 46 11.51 0.48 -7.50
CA ILE A 46 11.15 1.89 -7.53
C ILE A 46 11.23 2.36 -8.98
N ASN A 47 10.15 2.93 -9.50
CA ASN A 47 10.09 3.39 -10.89
C ASN A 47 10.07 4.90 -11.05
N SER A 48 10.10 5.68 -9.97
CA SER A 48 10.16 7.14 -9.98
C SER A 48 10.57 7.67 -8.60
N LEU A 49 11.27 8.79 -8.56
CA LEU A 49 11.53 9.54 -7.32
C LEU A 49 10.50 10.68 -7.08
N ASP A 50 9.56 10.83 -8.01
CA ASP A 50 8.42 11.74 -7.93
C ASP A 50 7.12 10.94 -7.88
N LEU A 51 6.40 11.07 -6.77
CA LEU A 51 5.11 10.42 -6.55
C LEU A 51 3.99 11.01 -7.41
N HIS A 52 4.07 12.29 -7.83
CA HIS A 52 2.99 12.85 -8.64
C HIS A 52 3.05 12.41 -10.12
N ARG A 53 4.18 11.85 -10.56
CA ARG A 53 4.32 11.37 -11.93
C ARG A 53 3.30 10.27 -12.25
N SER A 54 2.70 10.37 -13.43
CA SER A 54 1.77 9.36 -13.93
C SER A 54 2.46 7.99 -14.06
N GLY A 55 1.78 6.93 -13.62
CA GLY A 55 2.32 5.57 -13.64
C GLY A 55 3.33 5.24 -12.53
N THR A 56 3.57 6.15 -11.58
CA THR A 56 4.39 5.85 -10.41
C THR A 56 3.79 4.72 -9.58
N ASN A 57 4.63 3.75 -9.19
CA ASN A 57 4.21 2.56 -8.47
C ASN A 57 4.33 2.71 -6.95
N ARG A 58 3.75 1.75 -6.21
CA ARG A 58 3.73 1.75 -4.74
C ARG A 58 5.12 1.79 -4.10
N PRO A 59 6.14 1.05 -4.58
CA PRO A 59 7.53 1.18 -4.10
C PRO A 59 8.05 2.61 -4.01
N SER A 60 7.65 3.50 -4.91
CA SER A 60 8.09 4.90 -4.90
C SER A 60 7.51 5.71 -3.73
N TYR A 61 6.49 5.20 -3.01
CA TYR A 61 5.90 5.91 -1.86
C TYR A 61 6.90 6.08 -0.72
N GLN A 62 7.86 5.15 -0.56
CA GLN A 62 8.93 5.32 0.43
C GLN A 62 9.83 6.51 0.10
N VAL A 63 10.01 6.85 -1.18
CA VAL A 63 10.77 8.05 -1.56
C VAL A 63 10.01 9.30 -1.11
N ALA A 64 8.69 9.34 -1.34
CA ALA A 64 7.85 10.46 -0.91
C ALA A 64 7.91 10.71 0.60
N VAL A 65 7.90 9.65 1.44
CA VAL A 65 7.93 9.82 2.90
C VAL A 65 9.31 10.11 3.48
N ASN A 66 10.38 9.57 2.87
CA ASN A 66 11.74 9.73 3.41
C ASN A 66 12.47 10.96 2.86
N VAL A 67 12.12 11.42 1.65
CA VAL A 67 12.83 12.50 0.91
C VAL A 67 12.04 13.80 0.87
N TYR A 68 10.74 13.75 1.09
CA TYR A 68 9.88 14.93 1.15
C TYR A 68 9.10 14.95 2.46
N ASP A 69 8.88 16.15 2.99
CA ASP A 69 7.97 16.37 4.10
C ASP A 69 6.58 16.76 3.59
N ARG A 70 5.57 16.66 4.46
CA ARG A 70 4.23 17.22 4.29
C ARG A 70 4.02 18.35 5.30
N LEU A 71 2.81 18.95 5.29
CA LEU A 71 2.42 19.91 6.33
C LEU A 71 2.37 19.25 7.72
N VAL A 72 1.83 18.03 7.77
CA VAL A 72 1.60 17.27 9.00
C VAL A 72 1.92 15.78 8.77
N SER A 73 2.12 15.04 9.85
CA SER A 73 2.29 13.58 9.81
C SER A 73 1.33 12.89 10.77
N PHE A 74 1.19 11.57 10.65
CA PHE A 74 0.56 10.78 11.72
C PHE A 74 1.57 10.58 12.85
N GLY A 75 1.09 10.53 14.08
CA GLY A 75 1.92 10.19 15.23
C GLY A 75 2.31 8.71 15.25
N THR A 76 3.00 8.30 16.31
CA THR A 76 3.45 6.92 16.52
C THR A 76 2.82 6.35 17.79
N LYS A 77 2.42 5.08 17.76
CA LYS A 77 1.95 4.28 18.90
C LYS A 77 2.74 2.98 19.01
N GLU A 78 2.85 2.46 20.23
CA GLU A 78 3.36 1.11 20.46
C GLU A 78 2.29 0.07 20.08
N THR A 79 2.72 -1.01 19.45
CA THR A 79 1.86 -2.16 19.16
C THR A 79 1.81 -3.11 20.38
N PRO A 80 0.76 -3.93 20.55
CA PRO A 80 0.64 -4.83 21.71
C PRO A 80 1.80 -5.83 21.89
N ASP A 81 2.54 -6.11 20.82
CA ASP A 81 3.73 -6.97 20.77
C ASP A 81 5.06 -6.20 20.95
N GLY A 82 5.01 -4.91 21.30
CA GLY A 82 6.19 -4.08 21.61
C GLY A 82 6.92 -3.50 20.40
N GLY A 83 6.31 -3.56 19.21
CA GLY A 83 6.77 -2.84 18.02
C GLY A 83 6.21 -1.42 17.93
N LEU A 84 6.53 -0.72 16.85
CA LEU A 84 5.98 0.61 16.56
C LEU A 84 5.05 0.57 15.35
N SER A 85 4.01 1.38 15.39
CA SER A 85 3.10 1.64 14.28
C SER A 85 2.70 3.11 14.31
N TYR A 86 2.43 3.69 13.15
CA TYR A 86 1.75 4.97 13.08
C TYR A 86 0.39 4.95 13.84
N ASP A 87 -0.07 6.12 14.27
CA ASP A 87 -1.31 6.36 14.99
C ASP A 87 -2.23 7.30 14.19
N TYR A 88 -3.32 6.77 13.63
CA TYR A 88 -4.33 7.56 12.93
C TYR A 88 -5.05 8.60 13.79
N SER A 89 -5.08 8.41 15.11
CA SER A 89 -5.81 9.29 16.02
C SER A 89 -5.04 10.55 16.38
N VAL A 90 -3.74 10.58 16.07
CA VAL A 90 -2.83 11.69 16.40
C VAL A 90 -2.23 12.24 15.12
N ILE A 91 -2.45 13.53 14.87
CA ILE A 91 -1.79 14.29 13.80
C ILE A 91 -0.72 15.17 14.45
N GLU A 92 0.50 15.09 13.94
CA GLU A 92 1.66 15.79 14.47
C GLU A 92 2.18 16.86 13.49
N PRO A 93 2.79 17.95 14.02
CA PRO A 93 3.53 18.93 13.21
C PRO A 93 4.63 18.29 12.35
N GLU A 94 4.70 18.69 11.07
CA GLU A 94 5.85 18.38 10.19
C GLU A 94 6.44 19.69 9.65
N VAL A 95 6.12 20.15 8.43
CA VAL A 95 6.52 21.49 7.97
C VAL A 95 5.70 22.60 8.65
N ALA A 96 4.43 22.32 8.97
CA ALA A 96 3.62 23.23 9.78
C ALA A 96 3.92 23.02 11.27
N GLU A 97 4.06 24.09 12.04
CA GLU A 97 4.18 24.04 13.50
C GLU A 97 2.81 24.00 14.20
N SER A 98 1.78 24.54 13.55
CA SER A 98 0.40 24.58 14.07
C SER A 98 -0.60 24.81 12.95
N TRP A 99 -1.87 24.50 13.23
CA TRP A 99 -2.98 24.80 12.34
C TRP A 99 -4.26 25.10 13.10
N GLU A 100 -5.14 25.85 12.44
CA GLU A 100 -6.50 26.16 12.90
C GLU A 100 -7.49 25.66 11.84
N ILE A 101 -8.59 25.04 12.28
CA ILE A 101 -9.64 24.49 11.40
C ILE A 101 -10.95 25.18 11.76
N THR A 102 -11.61 25.71 10.74
CA THR A 102 -12.97 26.24 10.78
C THR A 102 -13.82 25.50 9.74
N ASP A 103 -15.12 25.82 9.67
CA ASP A 103 -16.03 25.20 8.69
C ASP A 103 -15.64 25.50 7.23
N THR A 104 -14.96 26.62 6.98
CA THR A 104 -14.67 27.13 5.63
C THR A 104 -13.18 27.20 5.31
N GLU A 105 -12.30 27.14 6.30
CA GLU A 105 -10.86 27.35 6.12
C GLU A 105 -10.03 26.47 7.06
N MET A 106 -8.87 26.04 6.57
CA MET A 106 -7.79 25.45 7.36
C MET A 106 -6.52 26.28 7.17
N ILE A 107 -6.00 26.85 8.26
CA ILE A 107 -4.88 27.80 8.24
C ILE A 107 -3.68 27.15 8.94
N PHE A 108 -2.55 27.10 8.27
CA PHE A 108 -1.30 26.52 8.75
C PHE A 108 -0.26 27.62 8.98
N LYS A 109 0.48 27.50 10.09
CA LYS A 109 1.71 28.25 10.33
C LYS A 109 2.90 27.35 10.04
N LEU A 110 3.78 27.77 9.14
CA LEU A 110 4.97 27.02 8.76
C LEU A 110 6.12 27.32 9.71
N LYS A 111 6.96 26.33 9.98
CA LYS A 111 8.18 26.48 10.78
C LYS A 111 9.12 27.53 10.16
N PRO A 112 9.46 28.63 10.86
CA PRO A 112 10.37 29.66 10.32
C PRO A 112 11.75 29.13 9.93
N GLU A 113 12.21 28.07 10.59
CA GLU A 113 13.49 27.40 10.34
C GLU A 113 13.43 26.32 9.25
N GLY A 114 12.26 26.04 8.67
CA GLY A 114 12.05 25.00 7.68
C GLY A 114 12.94 25.17 6.44
N LYS A 115 13.68 24.13 6.06
CA LYS A 115 14.63 24.15 4.94
C LYS A 115 14.51 22.95 4.01
N PHE A 116 14.67 23.20 2.72
CA PHE A 116 14.91 22.16 1.73
C PHE A 116 16.32 21.58 1.85
N GLN A 117 16.55 20.45 1.20
CA GLN A 117 17.84 19.74 1.20
C GLN A 117 19.00 20.54 0.58
N ASP A 118 18.71 21.59 -0.20
CA ASP A 118 19.66 22.55 -0.76
C ASP A 118 19.96 23.76 0.16
N GLY A 119 19.27 23.83 1.31
CA GLY A 119 19.40 24.90 2.31
C GLY A 119 18.49 26.09 2.11
N SER A 120 17.71 26.16 1.03
CA SER A 120 16.72 27.21 0.81
C SER A 120 15.53 27.08 1.79
N PRO A 121 14.91 28.19 2.21
CA PRO A 121 13.78 28.14 3.14
C PRO A 121 12.52 27.56 2.47
N ILE A 122 11.73 26.84 3.25
CA ILE A 122 10.39 26.38 2.83
C ILE A 122 9.39 27.51 3.05
N THR A 123 8.57 27.82 2.04
CA THR A 123 7.57 28.89 2.12
C THR A 123 6.17 28.38 1.75
N ALA A 124 5.13 29.15 2.09
CA ALA A 124 3.76 28.84 1.70
C ALA A 124 3.56 28.81 0.18
N ALA A 125 4.41 29.51 -0.59
CA ALA A 125 4.42 29.43 -2.04
C ALA A 125 4.82 28.03 -2.55
N ASP A 126 5.76 27.37 -1.87
CA ASP A 126 6.18 25.99 -2.20
C ASP A 126 5.06 24.99 -1.89
N VAL A 127 4.40 25.15 -0.75
CA VAL A 127 3.23 24.33 -0.37
C VAL A 127 2.12 24.49 -1.41
N LYS A 128 1.77 25.74 -1.74
CA LYS A 128 0.75 26.04 -2.76
C LYS A 128 1.11 25.40 -4.10
N TRP A 129 2.32 25.62 -4.60
CA TRP A 129 2.74 25.07 -5.89
C TRP A 129 2.66 23.53 -5.91
N SER A 130 3.08 22.88 -4.82
CA SER A 130 3.06 21.43 -4.70
C SER A 130 1.64 20.88 -4.71
N PHE A 131 0.69 21.56 -4.07
CA PHE A 131 -0.70 21.13 -4.01
C PHE A 131 -1.44 21.44 -5.31
N ASP A 132 -1.19 22.62 -5.92
CA ASP A 132 -1.68 22.97 -7.26
C ASP A 132 -1.26 21.89 -8.27
N ARG A 133 0.01 21.47 -8.22
CA ARG A 133 0.56 20.38 -9.04
C ARG A 133 -0.17 19.07 -8.81
N ALA A 134 -0.35 18.66 -7.55
CA ALA A 134 -0.97 17.38 -7.19
C ALA A 134 -2.41 17.25 -7.72
N VAL A 135 -3.20 18.33 -7.68
CA VAL A 135 -4.59 18.32 -8.18
C VAL A 135 -4.68 18.53 -9.70
N SER A 136 -3.66 19.12 -10.32
CA SER A 136 -3.69 19.50 -11.74
C SER A 136 -3.06 18.47 -12.69
N LEU A 137 -2.10 17.66 -12.24
CA LEU A 137 -1.44 16.62 -13.06
C LEU A 137 -2.36 15.45 -13.43
N GLY A 138 -3.49 15.30 -12.74
CA GLY A 138 -4.39 14.16 -12.90
C GLY A 138 -3.82 12.86 -12.31
N GLY A 139 -4.32 11.73 -12.77
CA GLY A 139 -3.88 10.41 -12.30
C GLY A 139 -4.15 10.17 -10.81
N PHE A 140 -3.37 9.27 -10.21
CA PHE A 140 -3.53 8.88 -8.80
C PHE A 140 -3.39 10.03 -7.79
N PRO A 141 -2.46 11.00 -7.94
CA PRO A 141 -2.33 12.12 -7.01
C PRO A 141 -3.62 12.95 -6.90
N ALA A 142 -4.21 13.35 -8.04
CA ALA A 142 -5.46 14.11 -8.04
C ALA A 142 -6.62 13.29 -7.44
N VAL A 143 -6.66 11.98 -7.72
CA VAL A 143 -7.65 11.06 -7.15
C VAL A 143 -7.52 10.96 -5.63
N GLN A 144 -6.29 10.92 -5.09
CA GLN A 144 -6.06 10.89 -3.66
C GLN A 144 -6.40 12.23 -3.00
N MET A 145 -5.91 13.35 -3.54
CA MET A 145 -6.21 14.71 -3.02
C MET A 145 -7.73 14.94 -2.94
N LYS A 146 -8.47 14.50 -3.97
CA LYS A 146 -9.94 14.57 -3.98
C LYS A 146 -10.58 13.80 -2.83
N ALA A 147 -9.98 12.70 -2.38
CA ALA A 147 -10.49 11.94 -1.25
C ALA A 147 -10.43 12.72 0.07
N GLY A 148 -9.49 13.66 0.20
CA GLY A 148 -9.42 14.67 1.25
C GLY A 148 -10.25 15.95 0.98
N SER A 149 -11.09 16.00 -0.06
CA SER A 149 -11.79 17.22 -0.52
C SER A 149 -10.85 18.35 -0.99
N LEU A 150 -9.69 17.98 -1.53
CA LEU A 150 -8.71 18.87 -2.15
C LEU A 150 -8.81 18.67 -3.67
N GLU A 151 -9.66 19.46 -4.32
CA GLU A 151 -10.14 19.23 -5.68
C GLU A 151 -9.56 20.22 -6.71
N SER A 152 -9.15 21.43 -6.31
CA SER A 152 -8.66 22.44 -7.26
C SER A 152 -7.61 23.42 -6.69
N PRO A 153 -6.79 24.04 -7.55
CA PRO A 153 -5.79 25.04 -7.14
C PRO A 153 -6.38 26.27 -6.42
N ASP A 154 -7.64 26.61 -6.68
CA ASP A 154 -8.32 27.78 -6.09
C ASP A 154 -8.53 27.67 -4.58
N GLN A 155 -8.45 26.45 -4.05
CA GLN A 155 -8.48 26.18 -2.61
C GLN A 155 -7.19 26.60 -1.91
N PHE A 156 -6.05 26.60 -2.60
CA PHE A 156 -4.74 26.76 -1.96
C PHE A 156 -4.26 28.21 -2.05
N VAL A 157 -4.00 28.81 -0.89
CA VAL A 157 -3.61 30.22 -0.77
C VAL A 157 -2.34 30.34 0.07
N ALA A 158 -1.28 30.87 -0.53
CA ALA A 158 -0.14 31.39 0.21
C ALA A 158 -0.49 32.81 0.68
N VAL A 159 -0.76 32.99 1.98
CA VAL A 159 -1.17 34.28 2.55
C VAL A 159 0.05 35.19 2.73
N ASP A 160 1.12 34.61 3.26
CA ASP A 160 2.46 35.17 3.37
C ASP A 160 3.47 34.01 3.38
N ASP A 161 4.77 34.28 3.52
CA ASP A 161 5.82 33.27 3.44
C ASP A 161 5.63 32.09 4.44
N LEU A 162 5.03 32.33 5.60
CA LEU A 162 4.89 31.34 6.68
C LEU A 162 3.43 31.00 7.01
N THR A 163 2.48 31.50 6.22
CA THR A 163 1.05 31.25 6.41
C THR A 163 0.44 30.66 5.15
N PHE A 164 0.09 29.38 5.21
CA PHE A 164 -0.61 28.68 4.15
C PHE A 164 -2.07 28.45 4.55
N LYS A 165 -2.99 28.59 3.60
CA LYS A 165 -4.41 28.41 3.84
C LYS A 165 -5.03 27.50 2.78
N ILE A 166 -5.89 26.59 3.23
CA ILE A 166 -6.79 25.81 2.39
C ILE A 166 -8.21 26.34 2.58
N LYS A 167 -8.88 26.73 1.50
CA LYS A 167 -10.32 26.97 1.49
C LYS A 167 -11.03 25.63 1.40
N MET A 168 -11.85 25.33 2.40
CA MET A 168 -12.63 24.11 2.48
C MET A 168 -13.84 24.24 1.54
N LEU A 169 -14.04 23.26 0.66
CA LEU A 169 -15.27 23.17 -0.15
C LEU A 169 -16.49 22.77 0.68
N ARG A 170 -16.21 22.09 1.80
CA ARG A 170 -17.17 21.55 2.75
C ARG A 170 -16.41 21.18 4.04
N PRO A 171 -17.04 21.20 5.22
CA PRO A 171 -16.49 20.56 6.40
C PRO A 171 -16.20 19.09 6.10
N SER A 172 -15.04 18.58 6.49
CA SER A 172 -14.63 17.21 6.17
C SER A 172 -13.64 16.67 7.19
N LYS A 173 -14.02 15.60 7.88
CA LYS A 173 -13.12 14.84 8.77
C LYS A 173 -11.92 14.19 8.05
N LEU A 174 -11.97 14.11 6.71
CA LEU A 174 -10.94 13.46 5.90
C LEU A 174 -9.81 14.40 5.50
N THR A 175 -10.02 15.72 5.51
CA THR A 175 -9.05 16.66 4.93
C THR A 175 -7.73 16.69 5.69
N LEU A 176 -7.74 16.87 7.01
CA LEU A 176 -6.51 16.89 7.80
C LEU A 176 -5.71 15.57 7.70
N PRO A 177 -6.29 14.38 7.92
CA PRO A 177 -5.53 13.13 7.81
C PRO A 177 -5.08 12.83 6.37
N ASP A 178 -5.79 13.32 5.34
CA ASP A 178 -5.31 13.21 3.96
C ASP A 178 -4.01 13.98 3.74
N LEU A 179 -3.80 15.11 4.43
CA LEU A 179 -2.53 15.86 4.38
C LEU A 179 -1.32 15.11 4.96
N ALA A 180 -1.54 14.05 5.73
CA ALA A 180 -0.50 13.20 6.31
C ALA A 180 -0.15 11.97 5.44
N VAL A 181 -0.87 11.72 4.34
CA VAL A 181 -0.55 10.61 3.42
C VAL A 181 0.60 10.98 2.48
N PRO A 182 1.20 10.04 1.71
CA PRO A 182 2.37 10.35 0.90
C PRO A 182 2.19 11.40 -0.20
N VAL A 183 0.97 11.60 -0.71
CA VAL A 183 0.70 12.44 -1.89
C VAL A 183 0.91 13.95 -1.64
N PRO A 184 0.46 14.55 -0.52
CA PRO A 184 0.67 15.97 -0.20
C PRO A 184 2.13 16.34 0.17
N MET A 185 3.10 15.79 -0.54
CA MET A 185 4.52 16.10 -0.38
C MET A 185 4.83 17.53 -0.84
N ILE A 186 5.70 18.22 -0.09
CA ILE A 186 6.14 19.59 -0.39
C ILE A 186 7.44 19.54 -1.19
N ILE A 187 7.41 20.17 -2.37
CA ILE A 187 8.49 20.21 -3.35
C ILE A 187 9.03 21.64 -3.40
N ASN A 188 10.35 21.78 -3.53
CA ASN A 188 10.98 23.07 -3.79
C ASN A 188 10.54 23.61 -5.16
N SER A 189 9.59 24.53 -5.14
CA SER A 189 8.95 25.05 -6.35
C SER A 189 9.94 25.80 -7.24
N LYS A 190 10.94 26.47 -6.64
CA LYS A 190 11.96 27.22 -7.39
C LYS A 190 12.86 26.30 -8.20
N VAL A 191 13.29 25.18 -7.60
CA VAL A 191 14.09 24.16 -8.31
C VAL A 191 13.27 23.52 -9.43
N ALA A 192 12.01 23.16 -9.14
CA ALA A 192 11.13 22.58 -10.15
C ALA A 192 10.89 23.55 -11.32
N LEU A 193 10.47 24.77 -11.05
CA LEU A 193 10.21 25.79 -12.08
C LEU A 193 11.44 26.15 -12.90
N ALA A 194 12.64 26.15 -12.31
CA ALA A 194 13.89 26.38 -13.04
C ALA A 194 14.22 25.26 -14.04
N ASN A 195 13.62 24.07 -13.88
CA ASN A 195 13.80 22.91 -14.76
C ASN A 195 12.52 22.54 -15.53
N ALA A 196 11.46 23.35 -15.41
CA ALA A 196 10.25 23.19 -16.18
C ALA A 196 10.46 23.62 -17.64
N THR A 197 9.66 23.04 -18.54
CA THR A 197 9.63 23.42 -19.96
C THR A 197 8.19 23.71 -20.37
N ASP A 198 7.99 24.27 -21.57
CA ASP A 198 6.64 24.51 -22.09
C ASP A 198 5.82 23.21 -22.20
N ASP A 199 6.47 22.09 -22.51
CA ASP A 199 5.85 20.76 -22.63
C ASP A 199 5.78 19.99 -21.29
N ASP A 200 6.54 20.40 -20.28
CA ASP A 200 6.53 19.84 -18.91
C ASP A 200 6.58 20.99 -17.87
N PRO A 201 5.48 21.75 -17.73
CA PRO A 201 5.42 22.93 -16.87
C PRO A 201 5.52 22.58 -15.37
N TRP A 202 5.35 21.30 -15.02
CA TRP A 202 5.41 20.79 -13.66
C TRP A 202 6.71 20.05 -13.34
N ALA A 203 7.70 20.13 -14.24
CA ALA A 203 9.04 19.52 -14.10
C ALA A 203 8.99 18.02 -13.73
N THR A 204 8.00 17.31 -14.25
CA THR A 204 7.74 15.90 -13.98
C THR A 204 8.92 15.02 -14.37
N GLU A 205 9.55 15.26 -15.52
CA GLU A 205 10.68 14.46 -15.99
C GLU A 205 11.97 14.78 -15.24
N TYR A 206 12.14 16.02 -14.76
CA TYR A 206 13.24 16.38 -13.87
C TYR A 206 13.07 15.71 -12.50
N LEU A 207 11.92 15.89 -11.85
CA LEU A 207 11.62 15.37 -10.51
C LEU A 207 11.57 13.84 -10.47
N HIS A 208 11.25 13.20 -11.60
CA HIS A 208 11.31 11.75 -11.77
C HIS A 208 12.66 11.14 -11.33
N THR A 209 13.76 11.85 -11.59
CA THR A 209 15.14 11.38 -11.32
C THR A 209 15.90 12.25 -10.32
N THR A 210 15.44 13.47 -10.07
CA THR A 210 16.13 14.44 -9.22
C THR A 210 15.18 14.99 -8.16
N PRO A 211 15.18 14.45 -6.94
CA PRO A 211 14.32 14.95 -5.87
C PRO A 211 14.64 16.38 -5.50
N ALA A 212 13.59 17.14 -5.17
CA ALA A 212 13.69 18.52 -4.71
C ALA A 212 12.92 18.70 -3.38
N GLY A 213 13.20 17.82 -2.41
CA GLY A 213 12.48 17.75 -1.14
C GLY A 213 13.22 18.33 0.06
N SER A 214 12.59 18.25 1.23
CA SER A 214 13.09 18.72 2.52
C SER A 214 13.32 17.59 3.54
N GLY A 215 12.96 16.36 3.18
CA GLY A 215 12.85 15.24 4.11
C GLY A 215 14.16 14.83 4.79
N ALA A 216 14.01 13.91 5.76
CA ALA A 216 15.07 13.46 6.64
C ALA A 216 16.22 12.72 5.93
N PHE A 217 15.99 12.23 4.70
CA PHE A 217 17.00 11.60 3.86
C PHE A 217 17.02 12.20 2.45
N LYS A 218 18.21 12.23 1.86
CA LYS A 218 18.46 12.57 0.45
C LYS A 218 18.69 11.30 -0.35
N VAL A 219 18.39 11.34 -1.65
CA VAL A 219 18.81 10.26 -2.57
C VAL A 219 20.25 10.52 -2.99
N ALA A 220 21.19 9.73 -2.49
CA ALA A 220 22.60 9.81 -2.86
C ALA A 220 22.89 9.09 -4.19
N GLN A 221 22.14 8.02 -4.47
CA GLN A 221 22.22 7.28 -5.73
C GLN A 221 20.92 6.53 -5.98
N TRP A 222 20.46 6.51 -7.23
CA TRP A 222 19.41 5.62 -7.68
C TRP A 222 19.85 4.89 -8.95
N LYS A 223 19.79 3.57 -8.91
CA LYS A 223 19.98 2.68 -10.05
C LYS A 223 18.73 1.81 -10.17
N PRO A 224 17.77 2.19 -11.05
CA PRO A 224 16.53 1.46 -11.21
C PRO A 224 16.76 -0.04 -11.45
N GLY A 225 16.05 -0.91 -10.73
CA GLY A 225 16.21 -2.36 -10.85
C GLY A 225 17.38 -2.96 -10.05
N GLU A 226 18.25 -2.13 -9.45
CA GLU A 226 19.43 -2.59 -8.69
C GLU A 226 19.34 -2.11 -7.23
N GLN A 227 19.36 -0.80 -7.01
CA GLN A 227 19.36 -0.22 -5.66
C GLN A 227 19.00 1.26 -5.63
N LEU A 228 18.50 1.71 -4.48
CA LEU A 228 18.44 3.11 -4.09
C LEU A 228 19.24 3.32 -2.81
N VAL A 229 20.02 4.39 -2.76
CA VAL A 229 20.84 4.73 -1.60
C VAL A 229 20.36 6.04 -1.00
N TYR A 230 19.88 5.97 0.23
CA TYR A 230 19.56 7.12 1.06
C TYR A 230 20.78 7.56 1.86
N GLU A 231 20.94 8.87 1.99
CA GLU A 231 21.91 9.50 2.89
C GLU A 231 21.18 10.49 3.78
N ARG A 232 21.49 10.49 5.07
CA ARG A 232 20.82 11.35 6.04
C ARG A 232 20.97 12.82 5.67
N ASN A 233 19.89 13.58 5.79
CA ASN A 233 19.91 15.03 5.71
C ASN A 233 20.37 15.61 7.06
N GLU A 234 21.65 15.93 7.19
CA GLU A 234 22.21 16.57 8.41
C GLU A 234 21.56 17.93 8.72
N GLY A 235 20.93 18.57 7.73
CA GLY A 235 20.19 19.84 7.88
C GLY A 235 18.69 19.66 8.02
N TYR A 236 18.20 18.49 8.43
CA TYR A 236 16.76 18.24 8.58
C TYR A 236 16.13 19.11 9.68
N THR A 237 15.00 19.73 9.37
CA THR A 237 14.33 20.72 10.26
C THR A 237 12.90 20.33 10.64
N SER A 238 12.29 19.38 9.93
CA SER A 238 10.86 19.07 10.12
C SER A 238 10.61 18.06 11.26
N GLY A 239 11.67 17.50 11.86
CA GLY A 239 11.61 16.56 12.97
C GLY A 239 13.00 16.21 13.51
N PRO A 240 13.13 15.18 14.37
CA PRO A 240 14.43 14.74 14.86
C PRO A 240 15.32 14.22 13.72
N VAL A 241 16.61 14.51 13.79
CA VAL A 241 17.60 14.00 12.84
C VAL A 241 17.71 12.47 13.02
N PRO A 242 17.54 11.65 11.96
CA PRO A 242 17.60 10.20 12.07
C PRO A 242 18.93 9.68 12.64
N ALA A 243 18.90 8.57 13.37
CA ALA A 243 20.13 7.96 13.90
C ALA A 243 21.00 7.38 12.77
N ILE A 244 20.39 6.74 11.78
CA ILE A 244 21.06 6.11 10.64
C ILE A 244 21.57 7.16 9.66
N LYS A 245 22.84 7.04 9.25
CA LYS A 245 23.47 7.94 8.27
C LYS A 245 23.20 7.52 6.83
N ARG A 246 23.09 6.21 6.57
CA ARG A 246 22.94 5.69 5.20
C ARG A 246 22.07 4.44 5.17
N VAL A 247 21.19 4.35 4.20
CA VAL A 247 20.43 3.12 3.90
C VAL A 247 20.68 2.71 2.46
N VAL A 248 21.11 1.47 2.24
CA VAL A 248 21.20 0.87 0.91
C VAL A 248 20.01 -0.06 0.74
N LEU A 249 19.02 0.38 -0.02
CA LEU A 249 17.83 -0.40 -0.36
C LEU A 249 18.06 -1.14 -1.68
N ARG A 250 18.28 -2.44 -1.61
CA ARG A 250 18.53 -3.31 -2.77
C ARG A 250 17.23 -3.90 -3.30
N GLU A 251 17.08 -3.91 -4.61
CA GLU A 251 15.93 -4.51 -5.30
C GLU A 251 16.31 -5.94 -5.71
N VAL A 252 15.72 -6.92 -5.02
CA VAL A 252 16.02 -8.35 -5.20
C VAL A 252 14.72 -9.10 -5.45
N PRO A 253 14.32 -9.30 -6.73
CA PRO A 253 13.00 -9.86 -7.06
C PRO A 253 12.74 -11.24 -6.44
N SER A 254 13.76 -12.12 -6.42
CA SER A 254 13.67 -13.47 -5.88
C SER A 254 13.45 -13.49 -4.36
N PRO A 255 12.30 -13.98 -3.85
CA PRO A 255 12.06 -14.09 -2.40
C PRO A 255 13.06 -15.01 -1.70
N ALA A 256 13.41 -16.14 -2.32
CA ALA A 256 14.39 -17.08 -1.78
C ALA A 256 15.77 -16.43 -1.60
N THR A 257 16.17 -15.54 -2.53
CA THR A 257 17.43 -14.81 -2.41
C THR A 257 17.38 -13.79 -1.27
N ARG A 258 16.27 -13.07 -1.10
CA ARG A 258 16.10 -12.14 0.04
C ARG A 258 16.14 -12.87 1.38
N ARG A 259 15.43 -13.99 1.48
CA ARG A 259 15.47 -14.88 2.65
C ARG A 259 16.90 -15.31 2.97
N ALA A 260 17.62 -15.86 1.99
CA ALA A 260 18.98 -16.34 2.21
C ALA A 260 19.97 -15.23 2.59
N LEU A 261 19.77 -14.00 2.10
CA LEU A 261 20.54 -12.83 2.53
C LEU A 261 20.27 -12.48 4.00
N LEU A 262 19.01 -12.53 4.42
CA LEU A 262 18.62 -12.28 5.82
C LEU A 262 19.17 -13.38 6.75
N GLU A 263 19.00 -14.66 6.40
CA GLU A 263 19.51 -15.80 7.18
C GLU A 263 21.02 -15.74 7.43
N ARG A 264 21.78 -15.20 6.48
CA ARG A 264 23.25 -15.06 6.61
C ARG A 264 23.68 -13.79 7.34
N GLY A 265 22.77 -12.88 7.69
CA GLY A 265 23.11 -11.55 8.19
C GLY A 265 23.81 -10.68 7.12
N ASP A 266 23.64 -10.97 5.83
CA ASP A 266 24.18 -10.13 4.76
C ASP A 266 23.41 -8.81 4.61
N VAL A 267 22.18 -8.76 5.15
CA VAL A 267 21.28 -7.61 5.17
C VAL A 267 20.62 -7.47 6.53
N ASN A 268 20.33 -6.23 6.90
CA ASN A 268 19.69 -5.88 8.15
C ASN A 268 18.17 -5.98 8.10
N LEU A 269 17.56 -5.81 6.92
CA LEU A 269 16.10 -5.75 6.81
C LEU A 269 15.64 -6.39 5.49
N SER A 270 14.65 -7.28 5.56
CA SER A 270 13.92 -7.81 4.40
C SER A 270 12.46 -7.42 4.50
N PHE A 271 12.03 -6.53 3.61
CA PHE A 271 10.70 -5.94 3.62
C PHE A 271 9.71 -6.72 2.75
N ASN A 272 8.44 -6.79 3.19
CA ASN A 272 7.35 -7.47 2.48
C ASN A 272 7.66 -8.95 2.20
N MET A 273 8.01 -9.68 3.27
CA MET A 273 8.36 -11.10 3.23
C MET A 273 7.12 -11.98 3.04
N PRO A 274 7.19 -13.07 2.24
CA PRO A 274 6.11 -14.05 2.15
C PRO A 274 5.76 -14.66 3.51
N ASN A 275 4.46 -14.96 3.73
CA ASN A 275 3.98 -15.51 5.01
C ASN A 275 4.69 -16.81 5.42
N LYS A 276 4.97 -17.69 4.45
CA LYS A 276 5.72 -18.93 4.66
C LYS A 276 7.11 -18.67 5.24
N ASP A 277 7.87 -17.80 4.58
CA ASP A 277 9.23 -17.44 5.00
C ASP A 277 9.20 -16.80 6.39
N ALA A 278 8.26 -15.90 6.62
CA ALA A 278 8.08 -15.26 7.93
C ALA A 278 7.78 -16.29 9.03
N LYS A 279 6.94 -17.31 8.76
CA LYS A 279 6.68 -18.41 9.70
C LYS A 279 7.93 -19.22 9.99
N GLU A 280 8.65 -19.65 8.97
CA GLU A 280 9.83 -20.50 9.14
C GLU A 280 11.01 -19.77 9.78
N LEU A 281 11.15 -18.45 9.56
CA LEU A 281 12.23 -17.65 10.15
C LEU A 281 11.93 -17.11 11.55
N SER A 282 10.69 -17.19 12.04
CA SER A 282 10.36 -16.70 13.39
C SER A 282 11.03 -17.52 14.50
N ASP A 283 11.42 -18.76 14.19
CA ASP A 283 12.10 -19.66 15.13
C ASP A 283 13.63 -19.60 15.01
N MET A 284 14.17 -18.72 14.15
CA MET A 284 15.60 -18.62 13.88
C MET A 284 16.30 -17.64 14.83
N ASP A 285 17.33 -18.11 15.52
CA ASP A 285 18.18 -17.25 16.35
C ASP A 285 18.82 -16.12 15.53
N GLY A 286 18.75 -14.90 16.06
CA GLY A 286 19.34 -13.70 15.45
C GLY A 286 18.44 -12.98 14.45
N VAL A 287 17.33 -13.59 13.99
CA VAL A 287 16.35 -12.95 13.12
C VAL A 287 15.11 -12.58 13.91
N THR A 288 14.73 -11.30 13.86
CA THR A 288 13.44 -10.85 14.39
C THR A 288 12.44 -10.73 13.25
N ILE A 289 11.29 -11.40 13.37
CA ILE A 289 10.16 -11.23 12.44
C ILE A 289 9.10 -10.35 13.11
N GLN A 290 8.84 -9.18 12.52
CA GLN A 290 7.70 -8.34 12.88
C GLN A 290 6.57 -8.56 11.87
N THR A 291 5.38 -8.88 12.37
CA THR A 291 4.18 -9.12 11.58
C THR A 291 3.08 -8.20 12.05
N THR A 292 2.71 -7.24 11.22
CA THR A 292 1.67 -6.26 11.57
C THR A 292 0.48 -6.40 10.62
N PRO A 293 -0.74 -6.69 11.12
CA PRO A 293 -1.95 -6.64 10.31
C PRO A 293 -2.09 -5.27 9.64
N ILE A 294 -2.35 -5.29 8.35
CA ILE A 294 -2.51 -4.07 7.56
C ILE A 294 -3.89 -3.49 7.87
N GLU A 295 -3.91 -2.39 8.63
CA GLU A 295 -5.14 -1.67 8.94
C GLU A 295 -5.92 -1.33 7.66
N ASN A 296 -7.25 -1.30 7.78
CA ASN A 296 -8.17 -0.97 6.69
C ASN A 296 -8.00 -1.79 5.39
N ALA A 297 -7.52 -3.04 5.49
CA ALA A 297 -7.30 -3.93 4.33
C ALA A 297 -7.94 -5.31 4.48
N ILE A 298 -8.41 -5.89 3.37
CA ILE A 298 -9.05 -7.21 3.35
C ILE A 298 -8.61 -7.97 2.09
N TYR A 299 -8.25 -9.25 2.22
CA TYR A 299 -8.28 -10.21 1.12
C TYR A 299 -9.69 -10.78 0.96
N CYS A 300 -10.23 -10.74 -0.25
CA CYS A 300 -11.60 -11.14 -0.53
C CYS A 300 -11.68 -12.10 -1.72
N LEU A 301 -12.70 -12.97 -1.69
CA LEU A 301 -13.29 -13.59 -2.87
C LEU A 301 -14.48 -12.73 -3.31
N ASN A 302 -14.51 -12.29 -4.56
CA ASN A 302 -15.47 -11.30 -5.03
C ASN A 302 -16.35 -11.89 -6.14
N PRO A 303 -17.65 -12.09 -5.88
CA PRO A 303 -18.63 -12.35 -6.93
C PRO A 303 -18.97 -11.05 -7.68
N ASN A 304 -18.91 -11.08 -9.00
CA ASN A 304 -19.29 -9.95 -9.84
C ASN A 304 -20.78 -10.03 -10.21
N LEU A 305 -21.55 -9.02 -9.80
CA LEU A 305 -23.00 -8.99 -9.96
C LEU A 305 -23.45 -8.79 -11.42
N SER A 306 -22.52 -8.58 -12.36
CA SER A 306 -22.83 -8.68 -13.79
C SER A 306 -23.00 -10.13 -14.28
N PHE A 307 -22.52 -11.12 -13.51
CA PHE A 307 -22.74 -12.55 -13.78
C PHE A 307 -24.10 -12.99 -13.21
N GLU A 308 -24.97 -13.58 -14.04
CA GLU A 308 -26.39 -13.78 -13.73
C GLU A 308 -26.66 -14.51 -12.39
N PRO A 309 -25.99 -15.64 -12.06
CA PRO A 309 -26.14 -16.27 -10.75
C PRO A 309 -25.83 -15.37 -9.56
N PHE A 310 -24.87 -14.46 -9.69
CA PHE A 310 -24.43 -13.60 -8.59
C PHE A 310 -25.33 -12.40 -8.36
N LYS A 311 -26.35 -12.15 -9.19
CA LYS A 311 -27.37 -11.13 -8.93
C LYS A 311 -28.24 -11.50 -7.72
N ASP A 312 -28.54 -12.79 -7.54
CA ASP A 312 -29.26 -13.27 -6.36
C ASP A 312 -28.32 -13.32 -5.16
N LYS A 313 -28.65 -12.57 -4.10
CA LYS A 313 -27.83 -12.54 -2.89
C LYS A 313 -27.69 -13.92 -2.24
N ARG A 314 -28.69 -14.79 -2.35
CA ARG A 314 -28.65 -16.14 -1.77
C ARG A 314 -27.56 -17.00 -2.37
N VAL A 315 -27.23 -16.81 -3.66
CA VAL A 315 -26.09 -17.48 -4.30
C VAL A 315 -24.77 -16.95 -3.73
N ARG A 316 -24.64 -15.64 -3.53
CA ARG A 316 -23.44 -15.05 -2.91
C ARG A 316 -23.25 -15.50 -1.46
N GLN A 317 -24.34 -15.55 -0.69
CA GLN A 317 -24.38 -16.09 0.66
C GLN A 317 -24.00 -17.59 0.67
N ALA A 318 -24.52 -18.39 -0.27
CA ALA A 318 -24.14 -19.80 -0.39
C ALA A 318 -22.64 -19.98 -0.63
N ILE A 319 -22.04 -19.16 -1.52
CA ILE A 319 -20.59 -19.18 -1.75
C ILE A 319 -19.84 -18.82 -0.48
N ALA A 320 -20.26 -17.78 0.26
CA ALA A 320 -19.63 -17.43 1.53
C ALA A 320 -19.69 -18.58 2.55
N TRP A 321 -20.86 -19.20 2.76
CA TRP A 321 -20.97 -20.38 3.63
C TRP A 321 -20.14 -21.57 3.13
N SER A 322 -19.79 -21.64 1.86
CA SER A 322 -18.97 -22.73 1.33
C SER A 322 -17.46 -22.56 1.54
N VAL A 323 -16.95 -21.34 1.74
CA VAL A 323 -15.50 -21.10 1.80
C VAL A 323 -14.88 -21.85 3.00
N PRO A 324 -13.81 -22.64 2.83
CA PRO A 324 -13.10 -23.32 3.92
C PRO A 324 -12.16 -22.35 4.63
N TYR A 325 -12.70 -21.40 5.39
CA TYR A 325 -11.94 -20.25 5.90
C TYR A 325 -10.71 -20.62 6.73
N GLN A 326 -10.85 -21.56 7.67
CA GLN A 326 -9.74 -21.97 8.53
C GLN A 326 -8.60 -22.59 7.72
N GLU A 327 -8.91 -23.52 6.81
CA GLU A 327 -7.92 -24.18 5.95
C GLU A 327 -7.26 -23.18 4.99
N VAL A 328 -8.04 -22.24 4.45
CA VAL A 328 -7.54 -21.11 3.66
C VAL A 328 -6.52 -20.29 4.46
N PHE A 329 -6.84 -19.93 5.70
CA PHE A 329 -5.96 -19.11 6.53
C PHE A 329 -4.68 -19.85 6.94
N GLU A 330 -4.77 -21.14 7.26
CA GLU A 330 -3.62 -21.96 7.58
C GLU A 330 -2.70 -22.18 6.37
N THR A 331 -3.29 -22.43 5.19
CA THR A 331 -2.53 -22.81 3.99
C THR A 331 -1.96 -21.62 3.23
N ALA A 332 -2.77 -20.56 3.03
CA ALA A 332 -2.36 -19.38 2.25
C ALA A 332 -1.73 -18.29 3.13
N ALA A 333 -2.28 -18.09 4.33
CA ALA A 333 -1.81 -17.04 5.23
C ALA A 333 -0.77 -17.55 6.25
N TYR A 334 -0.58 -18.87 6.38
CA TYR A 334 0.31 -19.48 7.39
C TYR A 334 -0.04 -19.02 8.82
N GLY A 335 -1.32 -18.77 9.09
CA GLY A 335 -1.79 -18.24 10.37
C GLY A 335 -1.47 -16.76 10.62
N ARG A 336 -0.97 -16.02 9.62
CA ARG A 336 -0.58 -14.60 9.76
C ARG A 336 -1.65 -13.66 9.21
N GLY A 337 -1.89 -12.59 9.95
CA GLY A 337 -3.00 -11.65 9.69
C GLY A 337 -4.14 -11.85 10.69
N LYS A 338 -5.30 -11.27 10.40
CA LYS A 338 -6.48 -11.37 11.27
C LYS A 338 -7.64 -12.05 10.53
N PRO A 339 -8.20 -13.15 11.06
CA PRO A 339 -9.41 -13.76 10.53
C PRO A 339 -10.56 -12.76 10.38
N MET A 340 -11.23 -12.75 9.23
CA MET A 340 -12.37 -11.86 8.94
C MET A 340 -13.71 -12.61 8.81
N TRP A 341 -13.77 -13.84 9.33
CA TRP A 341 -14.95 -14.72 9.33
C TRP A 341 -15.35 -15.13 10.76
N GLY A 342 -16.51 -15.76 10.89
CA GLY A 342 -16.99 -16.32 12.15
C GLY A 342 -17.49 -15.30 13.15
N GLY A 343 -17.91 -14.11 12.71
CA GLY A 343 -18.60 -13.14 13.57
C GLY A 343 -19.89 -13.75 14.16
N GLU A 344 -20.14 -13.49 15.45
CA GLU A 344 -21.25 -14.12 16.19
C GLU A 344 -22.62 -13.49 15.90
N SER A 345 -22.64 -12.31 15.28
CA SER A 345 -23.85 -11.50 15.05
C SER A 345 -23.93 -11.03 13.60
N THR A 346 -25.14 -11.01 13.05
CA THR A 346 -25.43 -10.42 11.73
C THR A 346 -25.54 -8.89 11.76
N THR A 347 -25.49 -8.30 12.95
CA THR A 347 -25.49 -6.84 13.15
C THR A 347 -24.21 -6.43 13.88
N PRO A 348 -23.45 -5.43 13.38
CA PRO A 348 -22.18 -5.03 13.97
C PRO A 348 -22.36 -4.35 15.34
N SER A 349 -21.51 -4.71 16.30
CA SER A 349 -21.54 -4.14 17.66
C SER A 349 -20.99 -2.71 17.72
N ASP A 350 -20.05 -2.39 16.83
CA ASP A 350 -19.37 -1.09 16.74
C ASP A 350 -19.15 -0.68 15.27
N ILE A 351 -18.40 0.41 15.07
CA ILE A 351 -18.12 0.97 13.74
C ILE A 351 -16.76 0.54 13.18
N ALA A 352 -16.01 -0.33 13.86
CA ALA A 352 -14.67 -0.71 13.45
C ALA A 352 -14.72 -1.39 12.07
N TRP A 353 -13.75 -1.07 11.22
CA TRP A 353 -13.64 -1.69 9.91
C TRP A 353 -12.16 -1.88 9.53
N PRO A 354 -11.80 -3.02 8.93
CA PRO A 354 -12.61 -4.23 8.77
C PRO A 354 -12.84 -4.95 10.10
N GLN A 355 -13.92 -5.73 10.16
CA GLN A 355 -14.22 -6.62 11.29
C GLN A 355 -14.82 -7.95 10.77
N PRO A 356 -14.75 -9.05 11.55
CA PRO A 356 -15.26 -10.34 11.10
C PRO A 356 -16.75 -10.29 10.76
N PHE A 357 -17.12 -10.81 9.59
CA PHE A 357 -18.52 -10.93 9.16
C PHE A 357 -19.16 -12.25 9.64
N PRO A 358 -20.49 -12.45 9.53
CA PRO A 358 -21.19 -13.55 10.21
C PRO A 358 -21.19 -14.88 9.47
N TYR A 359 -20.22 -15.12 8.58
CA TYR A 359 -20.13 -16.37 7.81
C TYR A 359 -19.02 -17.26 8.36
N SER A 360 -19.28 -18.55 8.40
CA SER A 360 -18.31 -19.61 8.64
C SER A 360 -18.55 -20.73 7.62
N THR A 361 -17.76 -21.80 7.65
CA THR A 361 -17.97 -22.91 6.70
C THR A 361 -19.16 -23.76 7.13
N ASP A 362 -20.23 -23.77 6.33
CA ASP A 362 -21.43 -24.60 6.47
C ASP A 362 -21.95 -25.01 5.08
N LEU A 363 -21.55 -26.22 4.65
CA LEU A 363 -21.89 -26.73 3.31
C LEU A 363 -23.38 -27.09 3.17
N ASP A 364 -24.06 -27.45 4.25
CA ASP A 364 -25.48 -27.81 4.20
C ASP A 364 -26.34 -26.55 4.03
N LYS A 365 -26.01 -25.49 4.78
CA LYS A 365 -26.61 -24.17 4.59
C LYS A 365 -26.35 -23.59 3.20
N ALA A 366 -25.12 -23.76 2.69
CA ALA A 366 -24.78 -23.34 1.34
C ALA A 366 -25.64 -24.04 0.26
N LYS A 367 -25.83 -25.37 0.36
CA LYS A 367 -26.69 -26.12 -0.57
C LYS A 367 -28.14 -25.67 -0.49
N ALA A 368 -28.69 -25.52 0.72
CA ALA A 368 -30.07 -25.08 0.92
C ALA A 368 -30.32 -23.71 0.25
N LEU A 369 -29.39 -22.76 0.42
CA LEU A 369 -29.48 -21.45 -0.22
C LEU A 369 -29.43 -21.53 -1.76
N LEU A 370 -28.63 -22.42 -2.34
CA LEU A 370 -28.63 -22.63 -3.80
C LEU A 370 -29.93 -23.24 -4.30
N GLU A 371 -30.52 -24.19 -3.58
CA GLU A 371 -31.84 -24.76 -3.91
C GLU A 371 -32.92 -23.68 -3.87
N GLU A 372 -32.98 -22.89 -2.81
CA GLU A 372 -33.91 -21.76 -2.66
C GLU A 372 -33.74 -20.71 -3.76
N ALA A 373 -32.51 -20.48 -4.22
CA ALA A 373 -32.17 -19.56 -5.29
C ALA A 373 -32.47 -20.11 -6.70
N GLY A 374 -32.89 -21.37 -6.83
CA GLY A 374 -33.14 -22.02 -8.12
C GLY A 374 -31.87 -22.53 -8.83
N TYR A 375 -30.74 -22.59 -8.12
CA TYR A 375 -29.44 -23.05 -8.61
C TYR A 375 -29.03 -24.41 -8.01
N GLY A 376 -29.99 -25.23 -7.55
CA GLY A 376 -29.71 -26.55 -6.96
C GLY A 376 -29.02 -27.55 -7.90
N ALA A 377 -29.13 -27.35 -9.23
CA ALA A 377 -28.38 -28.11 -10.23
C ALA A 377 -26.93 -27.62 -10.42
N GLY A 378 -26.55 -26.53 -9.74
CA GLY A 378 -25.25 -25.89 -9.90
C GLY A 378 -25.11 -25.06 -11.17
N PHE A 379 -23.90 -24.53 -11.36
CA PHE A 379 -23.48 -23.81 -12.57
C PHE A 379 -21.95 -23.83 -12.66
N GLU A 380 -21.42 -23.49 -13.83
CA GLU A 380 -19.99 -23.29 -14.03
C GLU A 380 -19.63 -21.80 -13.91
N VAL A 381 -18.48 -21.49 -13.31
CA VAL A 381 -17.97 -20.12 -13.20
C VAL A 381 -16.43 -20.06 -13.28
N PRO A 382 -15.84 -19.14 -14.06
CA PRO A 382 -14.41 -18.86 -13.97
C PRO A 382 -14.03 -18.25 -12.61
N LEU A 383 -13.04 -18.84 -11.94
CA LEU A 383 -12.40 -18.31 -10.73
C LEU A 383 -11.04 -17.72 -11.12
N SER A 384 -11.00 -16.41 -11.32
CA SER A 384 -9.79 -15.73 -11.80
C SER A 384 -8.82 -15.38 -10.66
N ILE A 385 -7.52 -15.61 -10.92
CA ILE A 385 -6.41 -15.25 -10.03
C ILE A 385 -5.29 -14.54 -10.78
N SER A 386 -4.53 -13.70 -10.07
CA SER A 386 -3.34 -13.04 -10.58
C SER A 386 -2.11 -13.92 -10.42
N LEU A 387 -1.40 -14.19 -11.51
CA LEU A 387 -0.07 -14.82 -11.46
C LEU A 387 0.96 -13.96 -10.72
N GLY A 388 0.73 -12.65 -10.61
CA GLY A 388 1.58 -11.74 -9.83
C GLY A 388 1.36 -11.82 -8.32
N GLN A 389 0.34 -12.55 -7.87
CA GLN A 389 -0.02 -12.75 -6.46
C GLN A 389 -0.36 -14.22 -6.18
N ALA A 390 0.26 -15.13 -6.94
CA ALA A 390 -0.01 -16.56 -6.86
C ALA A 390 0.36 -17.18 -5.50
N ASP A 391 1.22 -16.51 -4.72
CA ASP A 391 1.67 -16.96 -3.40
C ASP A 391 0.52 -17.17 -2.42
N TRP A 392 -0.52 -16.32 -2.48
CA TRP A 392 -1.74 -16.48 -1.69
C TRP A 392 -2.95 -16.84 -2.56
N MET A 393 -3.06 -16.35 -3.79
CA MET A 393 -4.25 -16.57 -4.60
C MET A 393 -4.42 -18.01 -5.08
N GLU A 394 -3.32 -18.69 -5.44
CA GLU A 394 -3.39 -20.07 -5.93
C GLU A 394 -3.84 -21.07 -4.85
N PRO A 395 -3.26 -21.10 -3.63
CA PRO A 395 -3.75 -21.99 -2.58
C PRO A 395 -5.20 -21.68 -2.18
N VAL A 396 -5.61 -20.41 -2.13
CA VAL A 396 -7.01 -20.05 -1.87
C VAL A 396 -7.93 -20.57 -2.96
N ALA A 397 -7.57 -20.37 -4.23
CA ALA A 397 -8.43 -20.75 -5.35
C ALA A 397 -8.65 -22.25 -5.43
N LEU A 398 -7.62 -23.07 -5.13
CA LEU A 398 -7.74 -24.53 -5.10
C LEU A 398 -8.71 -25.00 -4.00
N LEU A 399 -8.57 -24.46 -2.78
CA LEU A 399 -9.44 -24.81 -1.66
C LEU A 399 -10.89 -24.34 -1.88
N VAL A 400 -11.07 -23.13 -2.41
CA VAL A 400 -12.39 -22.61 -2.77
C VAL A 400 -13.02 -23.44 -3.90
N GLN A 401 -12.25 -23.78 -4.94
CA GLN A 401 -12.72 -24.64 -6.04
C GLN A 401 -13.21 -26.00 -5.50
N GLU A 402 -12.45 -26.64 -4.61
CA GLU A 402 -12.83 -27.92 -4.01
C GLU A 402 -14.17 -27.81 -3.25
N ASN A 403 -14.35 -26.76 -2.44
CA ASN A 403 -15.57 -26.59 -1.66
C ASN A 403 -16.79 -26.15 -2.50
N LEU A 404 -16.57 -25.35 -3.55
CA LEU A 404 -17.63 -25.01 -4.50
C LEU A 404 -18.18 -26.26 -5.20
N ALA A 405 -17.32 -27.22 -5.56
CA ALA A 405 -17.75 -28.48 -6.16
C ALA A 405 -18.66 -29.29 -5.22
N LYS A 406 -18.43 -29.22 -3.89
CA LYS A 406 -19.25 -29.92 -2.88
C LYS A 406 -20.69 -29.39 -2.80
N ILE A 407 -20.95 -28.19 -3.32
CA ILE A 407 -22.28 -27.57 -3.40
C ILE A 407 -22.81 -27.47 -4.84
N GLY A 408 -22.15 -28.13 -5.80
CA GLY A 408 -22.58 -28.19 -7.20
C GLY A 408 -22.06 -27.06 -8.10
N ILE A 409 -21.28 -26.11 -7.59
CA ILE A 409 -20.68 -25.06 -8.40
C ILE A 409 -19.34 -25.56 -8.97
N THR A 410 -19.22 -25.61 -10.30
CA THR A 410 -17.97 -25.97 -10.96
C THR A 410 -17.13 -24.71 -11.21
N ALA A 411 -16.14 -24.46 -10.35
CA ALA A 411 -15.22 -23.34 -10.55
C ALA A 411 -14.06 -23.74 -11.48
N VAL A 412 -13.81 -22.98 -12.54
CA VAL A 412 -12.68 -23.18 -13.46
C VAL A 412 -11.62 -22.14 -13.17
N ILE A 413 -10.46 -22.54 -12.63
CA ILE A 413 -9.38 -21.59 -12.29
C ILE A 413 -8.83 -20.95 -13.57
N ASP A 414 -8.92 -19.62 -13.62
CA ASP A 414 -8.43 -18.78 -14.72
C ASP A 414 -7.20 -17.98 -14.25
N LYS A 415 -6.03 -18.29 -14.81
CA LYS A 415 -4.75 -17.68 -14.41
C LYS A 415 -4.45 -16.47 -15.31
N VAL A 416 -4.60 -15.27 -14.76
CA VAL A 416 -4.37 -14.02 -15.49
C VAL A 416 -2.93 -13.51 -15.24
N PRO A 417 -2.17 -13.13 -16.29
CA PRO A 417 -0.86 -12.51 -16.11
C PRO A 417 -0.94 -11.26 -15.22
N GLY A 418 -0.01 -11.09 -14.27
CA GLY A 418 -0.05 -10.01 -13.29
C GLY A 418 -0.10 -8.60 -13.91
N ALA A 419 0.56 -8.40 -15.05
CA ALA A 419 0.53 -7.13 -15.79
C ALA A 419 -0.88 -6.76 -16.32
N ASN A 420 -1.73 -7.75 -16.55
CA ASN A 420 -3.10 -7.56 -17.06
C ASN A 420 -4.15 -7.58 -15.94
N TRP A 421 -3.76 -7.98 -14.72
CA TRP A 421 -4.68 -8.19 -13.61
C TRP A 421 -5.50 -6.94 -13.29
N ARG A 422 -4.82 -5.81 -13.09
CA ARG A 422 -5.47 -4.53 -12.72
C ARG A 422 -6.49 -4.10 -13.76
N THR A 423 -6.16 -4.24 -15.04
CA THR A 423 -7.08 -3.90 -16.13
C THR A 423 -8.30 -4.81 -16.09
N ALA A 424 -8.12 -6.13 -16.00
CA ALA A 424 -9.23 -7.08 -16.02
C ALA A 424 -10.15 -6.98 -14.79
N SER A 425 -9.58 -6.81 -13.60
CA SER A 425 -10.30 -6.83 -12.31
C SER A 425 -10.87 -5.47 -11.89
N LEU A 426 -10.14 -4.37 -12.09
CA LEU A 426 -10.50 -3.05 -11.55
C LEU A 426 -10.99 -2.06 -12.62
N VAL A 427 -10.46 -2.15 -13.84
CA VAL A 427 -10.82 -1.21 -14.94
C VAL A 427 -11.99 -1.76 -15.75
N GLU A 428 -11.85 -2.95 -16.31
CA GLU A 428 -12.89 -3.63 -17.11
C GLU A 428 -13.94 -4.30 -16.23
N LYS A 429 -13.58 -4.64 -14.98
CA LYS A 429 -14.44 -5.30 -14.00
C LYS A 429 -15.21 -6.49 -14.60
N ARG A 430 -14.52 -7.32 -15.38
CA ARG A 430 -15.13 -8.36 -16.23
C ARG A 430 -15.03 -9.78 -15.68
N LEU A 431 -14.34 -9.96 -14.56
CA LEU A 431 -14.09 -11.28 -13.98
C LEU A 431 -15.33 -11.73 -13.20
N PRO A 432 -15.93 -12.91 -13.48
CA PRO A 432 -17.14 -13.36 -12.79
C PRO A 432 -16.92 -13.62 -11.29
N LEU A 433 -15.92 -14.43 -10.95
CA LEU A 433 -15.51 -14.71 -9.57
C LEU A 433 -13.99 -14.52 -9.49
N HIS A 434 -13.51 -13.69 -8.59
CA HIS A 434 -12.06 -13.39 -8.52
C HIS A 434 -11.58 -13.07 -7.11
N LEU A 435 -10.31 -13.37 -6.85
CA LEU A 435 -9.64 -12.98 -5.62
C LEU A 435 -9.10 -11.55 -5.74
N GLU A 436 -9.28 -10.70 -4.74
CA GLU A 436 -8.74 -9.34 -4.75
C GLU A 436 -8.37 -8.88 -3.35
N THR A 437 -7.52 -7.85 -3.27
CA THR A 437 -7.26 -7.11 -2.05
C THR A 437 -7.56 -5.63 -2.24
N PHE A 438 -8.14 -5.01 -1.23
CA PHE A 438 -8.16 -3.56 -1.13
C PHE A 438 -7.74 -3.14 0.27
N GLY A 439 -7.01 -2.02 0.34
CA GLY A 439 -6.58 -1.39 1.58
C GLY A 439 -6.55 0.13 1.42
N GLY A 440 -7.32 0.83 2.24
CA GLY A 440 -7.43 2.29 2.19
C GLY A 440 -6.37 3.00 3.04
N TRP A 441 -5.99 4.23 2.66
CA TRP A 441 -5.03 5.04 3.43
C TRP A 441 -5.64 5.77 4.61
N LEU A 442 -6.94 6.07 4.56
CA LEU A 442 -7.66 6.70 5.66
C LEU A 442 -8.51 5.64 6.35
N ASN A 443 -8.38 5.51 7.66
CA ASN A 443 -9.02 4.44 8.43
C ASN A 443 -10.42 4.83 8.91
N TYR A 444 -11.27 5.18 7.94
CA TYR A 444 -12.69 5.42 8.15
C TYR A 444 -13.51 4.39 7.35
N PRO A 445 -14.52 3.75 7.95
CA PRO A 445 -15.39 2.79 7.24
C PRO A 445 -15.99 3.38 5.97
N CYS A 446 -16.55 4.60 6.04
CA CYS A 446 -17.12 5.29 4.88
C CYS A 446 -16.10 5.53 3.75
N TYR A 447 -14.82 5.73 4.06
CA TYR A 447 -13.76 5.84 3.04
C TYR A 447 -13.52 4.49 2.35
N TYR A 448 -13.51 3.38 3.10
CA TYR A 448 -13.39 2.05 2.48
C TYR A 448 -14.61 1.75 1.59
N PHE A 449 -15.82 2.05 2.07
CA PHE A 449 -17.06 1.86 1.33
C PHE A 449 -17.11 2.69 0.05
N PHE A 450 -16.70 3.96 0.12
CA PHE A 450 -16.54 4.85 -1.04
C PHE A 450 -15.74 4.20 -2.17
N TRP A 451 -14.60 3.57 -1.84
CA TRP A 451 -13.74 2.95 -2.85
C TRP A 451 -14.21 1.58 -3.33
N ALA A 452 -14.74 0.77 -2.42
CA ALA A 452 -14.91 -0.67 -2.62
C ALA A 452 -16.35 -1.12 -2.87
N TYR A 453 -17.35 -0.27 -2.56
CA TYR A 453 -18.78 -0.64 -2.60
C TYR A 453 -19.64 0.30 -3.45
N LEU A 454 -19.17 1.49 -3.80
CA LEU A 454 -19.94 2.40 -4.66
C LEU A 454 -19.76 2.08 -6.15
N GLU A 455 -20.83 2.22 -6.91
CA GLU A 455 -20.84 1.99 -8.35
C GLU A 455 -19.86 2.94 -9.06
N GLY A 456 -19.16 2.46 -10.09
CA GLY A 456 -18.18 3.26 -10.83
C GLY A 456 -16.83 3.50 -10.13
N HIS A 457 -16.72 3.26 -8.82
CA HIS A 457 -15.44 3.41 -8.10
C HIS A 457 -14.45 2.28 -8.42
N LEU A 458 -13.16 2.62 -8.45
CA LEU A 458 -12.11 1.76 -8.99
C LEU A 458 -11.99 0.40 -8.29
N PHE A 459 -12.18 0.35 -6.96
CA PHE A 459 -11.98 -0.86 -6.18
C PHE A 459 -13.27 -1.66 -5.92
N ASN A 460 -14.41 -1.20 -6.44
CA ASN A 460 -15.63 -1.98 -6.57
C ASN A 460 -15.53 -2.91 -7.80
N SER A 461 -14.73 -3.98 -7.66
CA SER A 461 -14.51 -4.97 -8.72
C SER A 461 -15.67 -5.96 -8.87
N SER A 462 -16.62 -5.95 -7.94
CA SER A 462 -17.83 -6.77 -7.98
C SER A 462 -18.95 -6.19 -8.84
N ASN A 463 -18.80 -4.98 -9.39
CA ASN A 463 -19.90 -4.20 -10.00
C ASN A 463 -21.13 -4.14 -9.09
N TYR A 464 -20.91 -4.00 -7.79
CA TYR A 464 -21.97 -3.92 -6.80
C TYR A 464 -22.63 -2.54 -6.81
N ARG A 465 -23.94 -2.50 -6.58
CA ARG A 465 -24.69 -1.26 -6.37
C ARG A 465 -25.81 -1.51 -5.37
N ASN A 466 -25.88 -0.70 -4.34
CA ASN A 466 -27.00 -0.66 -3.40
C ASN A 466 -27.28 0.81 -3.06
N GLU A 467 -28.51 1.26 -3.31
CA GLU A 467 -28.87 2.68 -3.20
C GLU A 467 -28.77 3.21 -1.76
N GLU A 468 -29.02 2.37 -0.76
CA GLU A 468 -28.89 2.75 0.65
C GLU A 468 -27.40 2.93 1.01
N ILE A 469 -26.51 2.05 0.54
CA ILE A 469 -25.05 2.23 0.73
C ILE A 469 -24.53 3.49 0.03
N GLU A 470 -25.01 3.81 -1.18
CA GLU A 470 -24.65 5.04 -1.90
C GLU A 470 -25.04 6.27 -1.05
N THR A 471 -26.28 6.33 -0.58
CA THR A 471 -26.77 7.43 0.27
C THR A 471 -26.00 7.52 1.58
N LEU A 472 -25.89 6.41 2.32
CA LEU A 472 -25.20 6.40 3.62
C LEU A 472 -23.73 6.77 3.48
N THR A 473 -23.04 6.33 2.42
CA THR A 473 -21.65 6.71 2.18
C THR A 473 -21.55 8.21 1.89
N ALA A 474 -22.40 8.76 1.03
CA ALA A 474 -22.40 10.19 0.71
C ALA A 474 -22.67 11.06 1.95
N GLU A 475 -23.61 10.67 2.81
CA GLU A 475 -23.93 11.38 4.04
C GLU A 475 -22.79 11.30 5.07
N THR A 476 -22.15 10.13 5.21
CA THR A 476 -21.18 9.88 6.28
C THR A 476 -19.74 10.21 5.90
N LEU A 477 -19.40 10.35 4.61
CA LEU A 477 -18.00 10.51 4.17
C LEU A 477 -17.34 11.73 4.81
N HIS A 478 -18.06 12.85 4.88
CA HIS A 478 -17.56 14.13 5.41
C HIS A 478 -18.08 14.48 6.82
N MET A 479 -19.09 13.75 7.31
CA MET A 479 -19.69 13.93 8.64
C MET A 479 -18.65 13.80 9.77
N PRO A 480 -18.69 14.61 10.84
CA PRO A 480 -17.86 14.40 12.03
C PRO A 480 -18.09 13.01 12.66
N VAL A 481 -17.08 12.41 13.29
CA VAL A 481 -17.19 11.06 13.89
C VAL A 481 -18.04 11.07 15.17
N ASP A 482 -18.05 12.19 15.87
CA ASP A 482 -18.81 12.45 17.09
C ASP A 482 -20.26 12.88 16.83
N ASP A 483 -20.65 13.06 15.57
CA ASP A 483 -22.04 13.26 15.18
C ASP A 483 -22.89 12.03 15.61
N PRO A 484 -24.01 12.22 16.32
CA PRO A 484 -24.84 11.11 16.81
C PRO A 484 -25.42 10.23 15.69
N GLU A 485 -25.54 10.75 14.46
CA GLU A 485 -26.01 9.98 13.30
C GLU A 485 -24.90 9.15 12.64
N TYR A 486 -23.62 9.47 12.88
CA TYR A 486 -22.51 8.80 12.20
C TYR A 486 -22.48 7.30 12.49
N ALA A 487 -22.43 6.93 13.78
CA ALA A 487 -22.27 5.53 14.16
C ALA A 487 -23.45 4.63 13.73
N PRO A 488 -24.73 5.02 13.90
CA PRO A 488 -25.86 4.27 13.36
C PRO A 488 -25.78 4.06 11.84
N LYS A 489 -25.43 5.09 11.07
CA LYS A 489 -25.32 5.01 9.61
C LYS A 489 -24.16 4.10 9.17
N ILE A 490 -23.00 4.17 9.82
CA ILE A 490 -21.89 3.25 9.56
C ILE A 490 -22.28 1.80 9.84
N LYS A 491 -22.91 1.52 10.99
CA LYS A 491 -23.37 0.17 11.34
C LYS A 491 -24.35 -0.38 10.32
N ARG A 492 -25.26 0.47 9.83
CA ARG A 492 -26.21 0.08 8.78
C ARG A 492 -25.52 -0.28 7.46
N MET A 493 -24.50 0.47 7.03
CA MET A 493 -23.71 0.12 5.84
C MET A 493 -23.02 -1.24 6.00
N ILE A 494 -22.41 -1.50 7.16
CA ILE A 494 -21.74 -2.77 7.47
C ILE A 494 -22.74 -3.93 7.46
N GLU A 495 -23.91 -3.75 8.07
CA GLU A 495 -24.99 -4.74 8.08
C GLU A 495 -25.47 -5.09 6.65
N ILE A 496 -25.69 -4.10 5.79
CA ILE A 496 -26.07 -4.33 4.39
C ILE A 496 -24.96 -5.09 3.65
N ALA A 497 -23.69 -4.71 3.85
CA ALA A 497 -22.57 -5.41 3.23
C ALA A 497 -22.45 -6.88 3.68
N TRP A 498 -22.78 -7.18 4.94
CA TRP A 498 -22.81 -8.54 5.47
C TRP A 498 -23.99 -9.36 4.95
N ASP A 499 -25.18 -8.76 4.85
CA ASP A 499 -26.35 -9.45 4.30
C ASP A 499 -26.20 -9.70 2.80
N GLU A 500 -25.78 -8.68 2.04
CA GLU A 500 -25.73 -8.79 0.58
C GLU A 500 -24.45 -9.43 0.05
N VAL A 501 -23.38 -9.55 0.84
CA VAL A 501 -22.15 -10.27 0.49
C VAL A 501 -21.60 -9.91 -0.91
N PRO A 502 -21.40 -8.62 -1.25
CA PRO A 502 -20.78 -8.26 -2.52
C PRO A 502 -19.28 -8.60 -2.56
N ARG A 503 -18.67 -8.79 -1.39
CA ARG A 503 -17.29 -9.20 -1.17
C ARG A 503 -17.27 -10.22 -0.03
N ILE A 504 -16.69 -11.39 -0.26
CA ILE A 504 -16.55 -12.44 0.75
C ILE A 504 -15.20 -12.24 1.43
N ALA A 505 -15.21 -11.76 2.67
CA ALA A 505 -13.99 -11.50 3.42
C ALA A 505 -13.29 -12.82 3.76
N LEU A 506 -11.98 -12.89 3.51
CA LEU A 506 -11.14 -14.04 3.86
C LEU A 506 -10.33 -13.67 5.11
N TRP A 507 -9.29 -12.87 5.00
CA TRP A 507 -8.56 -12.36 6.17
C TRP A 507 -8.03 -10.96 5.92
N GLN A 508 -7.71 -10.23 6.98
CA GLN A 508 -6.93 -9.01 6.91
C GLN A 508 -5.45 -9.40 6.74
N PRO A 509 -4.78 -8.97 5.66
CA PRO A 509 -3.38 -9.31 5.42
C PRO A 509 -2.47 -8.74 6.50
N ALA A 510 -1.29 -9.32 6.67
CA ALA A 510 -0.22 -8.74 7.46
C ALA A 510 0.98 -8.36 6.59
N LEU A 511 1.69 -7.31 7.00
CA LEU A 511 3.02 -6.99 6.48
C LEU A 511 4.06 -7.68 7.36
N ASN A 512 4.87 -8.54 6.74
CA ASN A 512 5.99 -9.20 7.41
C ASN A 512 7.31 -8.50 7.06
N VAL A 513 8.09 -8.21 8.09
CA VAL A 513 9.43 -7.64 7.98
C VAL A 513 10.38 -8.49 8.80
N GLY A 514 11.44 -9.00 8.16
CA GLY A 514 12.51 -9.71 8.84
C GLY A 514 13.70 -8.80 9.08
N MET A 515 14.29 -8.85 10.27
CA MET A 515 15.31 -7.90 10.71
C MET A 515 16.50 -8.59 11.40
N HIS A 516 17.68 -7.97 11.23
CA HIS A 516 18.96 -8.30 11.85
C HIS A 516 19.60 -6.98 12.32
N ASP A 517 19.96 -6.90 13.61
CA ASP A 517 20.68 -5.76 14.19
C ASP A 517 20.04 -4.39 13.90
N VAL A 518 18.69 -4.37 13.84
CA VAL A 518 17.87 -3.16 13.64
C VAL A 518 16.78 -3.13 14.71
N LYS A 519 16.50 -1.92 15.20
CA LYS A 519 15.42 -1.63 16.14
C LYS A 519 14.57 -0.47 15.62
N ASP A 520 13.43 -0.30 16.28
CA ASP A 520 12.49 0.81 16.06
C ASP A 520 11.94 0.85 14.62
N PHE A 521 11.75 -0.32 14.01
CA PHE A 521 10.94 -0.43 12.80
C PHE A 521 9.49 -0.06 13.14
N GLU A 522 9.01 0.93 12.40
CA GLU A 522 7.64 1.39 12.49
C GLU A 522 6.85 0.91 11.29
N TYR A 523 5.74 0.22 11.56
CA TYR A 523 4.75 -0.08 10.53
C TYR A 523 4.06 1.21 10.08
N TRP A 524 3.82 1.36 8.78
CA TRP A 524 3.09 2.49 8.18
C TRP A 524 2.01 2.01 7.19
N PHE A 525 0.86 2.69 7.14
CA PHE A 525 -0.30 2.34 6.28
C PHE A 525 -0.01 2.37 4.78
N HIS A 526 1.00 3.12 4.34
CA HIS A 526 1.44 3.10 2.94
C HIS A 526 2.17 1.79 2.58
N ARG A 527 2.47 0.94 3.57
CA ARG A 527 3.07 -0.40 3.42
C ARG A 527 4.41 -0.36 2.72
N GLN A 528 5.17 0.71 2.87
CA GLN A 528 6.54 0.83 2.38
C GLN A 528 7.45 1.25 3.53
N LEU A 529 8.75 1.16 3.35
CA LEU A 529 9.70 1.40 4.43
C LEU A 529 9.76 2.91 4.78
N ASP A 530 9.48 3.25 6.03
CA ASP A 530 9.89 4.52 6.62
C ASP A 530 11.18 4.27 7.42
N ILE A 531 12.26 4.95 7.05
CA ILE A 531 13.59 4.75 7.64
C ILE A 531 13.94 5.81 8.69
N ARG A 532 13.05 6.76 8.97
CA ARG A 532 13.30 7.91 9.85
C ARG A 532 13.54 7.50 11.31
N ASN A 533 12.82 6.48 11.77
CA ASN A 533 12.87 6.02 13.16
C ASN A 533 13.83 4.85 13.41
N LEU A 534 14.38 4.23 12.35
CA LEU A 534 15.27 3.09 12.48
C LEU A 534 16.55 3.42 13.27
N LYS A 535 17.02 2.44 14.03
CA LYS A 535 18.32 2.46 14.72
C LYS A 535 19.07 1.16 14.47
N GLY A 536 20.38 1.27 14.25
CA GLY A 536 21.28 0.11 14.25
C GLY A 536 21.59 -0.31 15.67
N VAL A 537 21.83 -1.61 15.87
CA VAL A 537 22.20 -2.20 17.17
C VAL A 537 23.70 -2.20 17.38
#